data_AF-A0A7X9IJS2-F1
#
_entry.id   AF-A0A7X9IJS2-F1
#
_cell.length_a   1.000
_cell.length_b   1.000
_cell.length_c   1.000
_cell.angle_alpha   90.00
_cell.angle_beta   90.00
_cell.angle_gamma   90.00
#
_symmetry.space_group_name_H-M   'P 1'
#
loop_
_entity.id
_entity.type
_entity.pdbx_description
1 polymer ?
#
loop_
_entity_poly.entity_id
_entity_poly.type
_entity_poly.pdbx_seq_one_letter_code
_entity_poly.pdbx_strand_id
1 'polypeptide(L)'
;MDEEIYKDLPGWNLFHRGLSDIRNSKVSEEALLVLIARPRLQALGIDIPDLAGLPRPREHLLFSLIEETHPDGAHSYYNSIIRRIVSFARAYAANLE
;
A
#
# COMPACT_ATOMS: atom_id res chain seq x y z
N MET A 1 -13.59 9.54 4.18
CA MET A 1 -12.26 10.10 3.89
C MET A 1 -12.44 10.96 2.66
N ASP A 2 -12.35 12.29 2.81
CA ASP A 2 -12.40 13.19 1.66
C ASP A 2 -11.14 13.01 0.83
N GLU A 3 -11.26 12.28 -0.28
CA GLU A 3 -10.14 11.94 -1.18
C GLU A 3 -9.42 13.19 -1.71
N GLU A 4 -10.15 14.29 -1.86
CA GLU A 4 -9.65 15.56 -2.38
C GLU A 4 -8.61 16.23 -1.46
N ILE A 5 -8.71 16.03 -0.14
CA ILE A 5 -7.77 16.59 0.84
C ILE A 5 -6.45 15.81 0.84
N TYR A 6 -6.52 14.49 0.61
CA TYR A 6 -5.37 13.61 0.75
C TYR A 6 -4.63 13.34 -0.56
N LYS A 7 -5.16 13.82 -1.69
CA LYS A 7 -4.61 13.50 -3.01
C LYS A 7 -3.15 13.92 -3.23
N ASP A 8 -2.75 14.98 -2.54
CA ASP A 8 -1.41 15.57 -2.62
C ASP A 8 -0.44 14.97 -1.59
N LEU A 9 -0.89 14.06 -0.73
CA LEU A 9 -0.02 13.38 0.22
C LEU A 9 0.95 12.42 -0.49
N PRO A 10 2.22 12.33 -0.04
CA PRO A 10 3.20 11.45 -0.64
C PRO A 10 2.74 10.00 -0.55
N GLY A 11 2.60 9.31 -1.68
CA GLY A 11 2.15 7.91 -1.71
C GLY A 11 0.64 7.71 -1.66
N TRP A 12 -0.17 8.78 -1.67
CA TRP A 12 -1.63 8.69 -1.79
C TRP A 12 -2.05 7.84 -2.98
N ASN A 13 -1.45 8.07 -4.14
CA ASN A 13 -1.81 7.35 -5.37
C ASN A 13 -1.65 5.82 -5.22
N LEU A 14 -0.64 5.36 -4.48
CA LEU A 14 -0.40 3.94 -4.20
C LEU A 14 -1.45 3.40 -3.23
N PHE A 15 -1.71 4.15 -2.14
CA PHE A 15 -2.72 3.78 -1.17
C PHE A 15 -4.13 3.71 -1.78
N HIS A 16 -4.54 4.75 -2.50
CA HIS A 16 -5.86 4.85 -3.11
C HIS A 16 -6.11 3.71 -4.11
N ARG A 17 -5.13 3.44 -5.01
CA ARG A 17 -5.21 2.31 -5.94
C ARG A 17 -5.26 0.97 -5.20
N GLY A 18 -4.38 0.76 -4.23
CA GLY A 18 -4.33 -0.47 -3.46
C GLY A 18 -5.61 -0.74 -2.67
N LEU A 19 -6.20 0.28 -2.05
CA LEU A 19 -7.48 0.16 -1.35
C LEU A 19 -8.62 -0.17 -2.32
N SER A 20 -8.64 0.45 -3.50
CA SER A 20 -9.62 0.12 -4.55
C SER A 20 -9.46 -1.33 -5.02
N ASP A 21 -8.24 -1.77 -5.30
CA ASP A 21 -7.96 -3.15 -5.72
C ASP A 21 -8.37 -4.17 -4.64
N ILE A 22 -8.07 -3.91 -3.36
CA ILE A 22 -8.52 -4.75 -2.23
C ILE A 22 -10.05 -4.86 -2.19
N ARG A 23 -10.77 -3.74 -2.30
CA ARG A 23 -12.25 -3.72 -2.29
C ARG A 23 -12.85 -4.50 -3.46
N ASN A 24 -12.12 -4.57 -4.58
CA ASN A 24 -12.50 -5.36 -5.76
C ASN A 24 -11.91 -6.79 -5.73
N SER A 25 -11.38 -7.25 -4.59
CA SER A 25 -10.75 -8.56 -4.43
C SER A 25 -9.62 -8.85 -5.44
N LYS A 26 -8.94 -7.80 -5.90
CA LYS A 26 -7.85 -7.88 -6.86
C LYS A 26 -6.51 -7.87 -6.14
N VAL A 27 -5.66 -8.83 -6.51
CA VAL A 27 -4.26 -8.90 -6.05
C VAL A 27 -3.39 -8.11 -7.03
N SER A 28 -2.82 -7.00 -6.55
CA SER A 28 -1.91 -6.13 -7.29
C SER A 28 -0.74 -5.71 -6.40
N GLU A 29 0.29 -5.09 -7.00
CA GLU A 29 1.42 -4.52 -6.24
C GLU A 29 0.92 -3.53 -5.18
N GLU A 30 0.04 -2.60 -5.56
CA GLU A 30 -0.52 -1.62 -4.64
C GLU A 30 -1.41 -2.25 -3.56
N ALA A 31 -2.21 -3.26 -3.89
CA ALA A 31 -3.02 -3.98 -2.91
C ALA A 31 -2.13 -4.68 -1.88
N LEU A 32 -1.10 -5.40 -2.32
CA LEU A 32 -0.14 -6.06 -1.43
C LEU A 32 0.63 -5.05 -0.58
N LEU A 33 1.02 -3.92 -1.15
CA LEU A 33 1.68 -2.82 -0.44
C LEU A 33 0.79 -2.25 0.68
N VAL A 34 -0.48 -1.98 0.39
CA VAL A 34 -1.45 -1.50 1.40
C VAL A 34 -1.68 -2.56 2.47
N LEU A 35 -1.74 -3.84 2.09
CA LEU A 35 -1.91 -4.96 3.02
C LEU A 35 -0.68 -5.20 3.91
N ILE A 36 0.53 -4.88 3.46
CA ILE A 36 1.76 -4.86 4.27
C ILE A 36 1.72 -3.69 5.26
N ALA A 37 1.33 -2.50 4.81
CA ALA A 37 1.19 -1.31 5.65
C ALA A 37 -0.05 -1.33 6.56
N ARG A 38 -0.95 -2.31 6.38
CA ARG A 38 -2.26 -2.40 7.04
C ARG A 38 -2.22 -2.21 8.55
N PRO A 39 -1.34 -2.86 9.34
CA PRO A 39 -1.32 -2.66 10.80
C PRO A 39 -1.10 -1.19 11.20
N ARG A 40 -0.21 -0.49 10.48
CA ARG A 40 0.07 0.93 10.71
C ARG A 40 -1.10 1.82 10.30
N LEU A 41 -1.71 1.56 9.16
CA LEU A 41 -2.83 2.35 8.64
C LEU A 41 -4.10 2.15 9.50
N GLN A 42 -4.35 0.94 9.98
CA GLN A 42 -5.45 0.66 10.91
C GLN A 42 -5.27 1.37 12.25
N ALA A 43 -4.04 1.50 12.74
CA ALA A 43 -3.76 2.29 13.95
C ALA A 43 -4.08 3.79 13.77
N LEU A 44 -4.19 4.28 12.54
CA LEU A 44 -4.61 5.65 12.19
C LEU A 44 -6.13 5.75 11.95
N GLY A 45 -6.91 4.70 12.24
CA GLY A 45 -8.36 4.68 12.03
C GLY A 45 -8.79 4.39 10.59
N ILE A 46 -7.87 4.01 9.70
CA ILE A 46 -8.21 3.67 8.31
C ILE A 46 -8.68 2.23 8.24
N ASP A 47 -9.95 2.03 7.86
CA ASP A 47 -10.48 0.69 7.61
C ASP A 47 -9.96 0.11 6.29
N ILE A 48 -9.28 -1.03 6.41
CA ILE A 48 -8.66 -1.75 5.30
C ILE A 48 -9.13 -3.21 5.39
N PRO A 49 -9.98 -3.65 4.45
CA PRO A 49 -10.37 -5.05 4.35
C PRO A 49 -9.15 -5.95 4.15
N ASP A 50 -9.25 -7.19 4.61
CA ASP A 50 -8.23 -8.17 4.31
C ASP A 50 -8.58 -8.98 3.06
N LEU A 51 -7.56 -9.46 2.33
CA LEU A 51 -7.75 -10.44 1.26
C LEU A 51 -7.54 -11.84 1.82
N ALA A 52 -8.66 -12.55 2.03
CA ALA A 52 -8.64 -13.91 2.57
C ALA A 52 -7.92 -14.88 1.62
N GLY A 53 -7.23 -15.87 2.18
CA GLY A 53 -6.55 -16.92 1.40
C GLY A 53 -5.17 -16.55 0.83
N LEU A 54 -4.72 -15.29 0.98
CA LEU A 54 -3.37 -14.93 0.58
C LEU A 54 -2.31 -15.48 1.55
N PRO A 55 -1.24 -16.12 1.04
CA PRO A 55 -0.10 -16.51 1.85
C PRO A 55 0.52 -15.34 2.62
N ARG A 56 1.12 -15.65 3.77
CA ARG A 56 2.01 -14.74 4.51
C ARG A 56 3.43 -15.29 4.49
N PRO A 57 4.48 -14.44 4.51
CA PRO A 57 4.44 -12.97 4.54
C PRO A 57 4.05 -12.36 3.18
N ARG A 58 3.39 -11.20 3.19
CA ARG A 58 2.90 -10.53 1.97
C ARG A 58 4.01 -9.86 1.19
N GLU A 59 5.11 -9.57 1.86
CA GLU A 59 6.35 -9.02 1.34
C GLU A 59 6.94 -9.91 0.26
N HIS A 60 6.91 -11.23 0.44
CA HIS A 60 7.39 -12.18 -0.58
C HIS A 60 6.49 -12.16 -1.83
N LEU A 61 5.16 -12.14 -1.64
CA LEU A 61 4.22 -12.04 -2.77
C LEU A 61 4.42 -10.75 -3.55
N LEU A 62 4.60 -9.62 -2.86
CA LEU A 62 4.86 -8.34 -3.48
C LEU A 62 6.18 -8.36 -4.25
N PHE A 63 7.23 -8.90 -3.64
CA PHE A 63 8.54 -8.96 -4.27
C PHE A 63 8.52 -9.83 -5.53
N SER A 64 7.91 -11.02 -5.48
CA SER A 64 7.75 -11.88 -6.67
C SER A 64 6.98 -11.19 -7.79
N LEU A 65 5.88 -10.50 -7.47
CA LEU A 65 5.11 -9.75 -8.48
C LEU A 65 5.94 -8.63 -9.12
N ILE A 66 6.76 -7.93 -8.32
CA ILE A 66 7.67 -6.89 -8.81
C ILE A 66 8.78 -7.49 -9.67
N GLU A 67 9.34 -8.65 -9.31
CA GLU A 67 10.37 -9.30 -10.14
C GLU A 67 9.81 -9.70 -11.52
N GLU A 68 8.53 -10.07 -11.58
CA GLU A 68 7.85 -10.38 -12.85
C GLU A 68 7.60 -9.13 -13.71
N THR A 69 7.25 -8.00 -13.11
CA THR A 69 6.88 -6.77 -13.84
C THR A 69 8.04 -5.80 -14.07
N HIS A 70 9.02 -5.80 -13.18
CA HIS A 70 10.19 -4.90 -13.16
C HIS A 70 11.48 -5.68 -12.83
N PRO A 71 11.89 -6.65 -13.67
CA PRO A 71 13.05 -7.51 -13.38
C PRO A 71 14.33 -6.69 -13.20
N ASP A 72 14.50 -5.65 -14.01
CA ASP A 72 15.60 -4.70 -13.89
C ASP A 72 15.31 -3.69 -12.77
N GLY A 73 15.84 -3.98 -11.57
CA GLY A 73 15.76 -3.08 -10.43
C GLY A 73 14.60 -3.35 -9.46
N ALA A 74 14.04 -4.56 -9.47
CA ALA A 74 12.99 -5.01 -8.56
C ALA A 74 13.21 -4.58 -7.10
N HIS A 75 14.42 -4.78 -6.58
CA HIS A 75 14.78 -4.38 -5.22
C HIS A 75 14.71 -2.87 -4.98
N SER A 76 15.19 -2.07 -5.94
CA SER A 76 15.13 -0.60 -5.87
C SER A 76 13.69 -0.11 -5.93
N TYR A 77 12.88 -0.69 -6.82
CA TYR A 77 11.46 -0.37 -6.94
C TYR A 77 10.68 -0.74 -5.68
N TYR A 78 10.85 -1.97 -5.16
CA TYR A 78 10.27 -2.44 -3.90
C TYR A 78 10.56 -1.45 -2.75
N ASN A 79 11.84 -1.09 -2.56
CA ASN A 79 12.23 -0.15 -1.52
C ASN A 79 11.66 1.26 -1.73
N SER A 80 11.40 1.66 -2.97
CA SER A 80 10.79 2.96 -3.27
C SER A 80 9.32 2.99 -2.85
N ILE A 81 8.54 1.95 -3.17
CA ILE A 81 7.11 1.91 -2.86
C ILE A 81 6.85 1.69 -1.37
N ILE A 82 7.70 0.90 -0.68
CA ILE A 82 7.66 0.73 0.77
C ILE A 82 7.89 2.07 1.49
N ARG A 83 8.90 2.84 1.07
CA ARG A 83 9.14 4.16 1.65
C ARG A 83 7.98 5.12 1.40
N ARG A 84 7.39 5.09 0.20
CA ARG A 84 6.25 5.95 -0.16
C ARG A 84 5.01 5.65 0.68
N ILE A 85 4.65 4.38 0.91
CA ILE A 85 3.47 4.06 1.74
C ILE A 85 3.71 4.42 3.22
N VAL A 86 4.95 4.32 3.71
CA VAL A 86 5.31 4.80 5.05
C VAL A 86 5.21 6.33 5.13
N SER A 87 5.69 7.05 4.12
CA SER A 87 5.54 8.51 4.03
C SER A 87 4.08 8.93 4.00
N PHE A 88 3.23 8.21 3.25
CA PHE A 88 1.79 8.44 3.25
C PHE A 88 1.22 8.34 4.66
N ALA A 89 1.45 7.23 5.36
CA ALA A 89 0.93 7.02 6.70
C ALA A 89 1.41 8.09 7.70
N ARG A 90 2.64 8.59 7.55
CA ARG A 90 3.16 9.71 8.38
C ARG A 90 2.45 11.02 8.06
N ALA A 91 2.32 11.36 6.78
CA ALA A 91 1.68 12.59 6.35
C ALA A 91 0.19 12.59 6.72
N TYR A 92 -0.48 11.45 6.56
CA TYR A 92 -1.87 11.28 6.99
C TYR A 92 -2.03 11.54 8.49
N ALA A 93 -1.18 10.94 9.33
CA ALA A 93 -1.21 11.16 10.78
C ALA A 93 -1.03 12.64 11.15
N ALA A 94 -0.12 13.36 10.49
CA ALA A 94 0.12 14.78 10.74
C ALA A 94 -1.05 15.70 10.30
N ASN A 95 -2.01 15.19 9.52
CA ASN A 95 -3.23 15.91 9.11
C ASN A 95 -4.46 15.51 9.96
N LEU A 96 -4.28 14.66 10.97
CA LEU A 96 -5.33 14.34 11.95
C LEU A 96 -5.27 15.26 13.19
N GLU A 97 -4.17 16.00 13.37
CA GLU A 97 -3.91 16.97 14.44
C GLU A 97 -4.41 18.37 14.04
#